data_AF-A0A2U8WGB2-F1
#
_entry.id   AF-A0A2U8WGB2-F1
#
_cell.length_a   1.000
_cell.length_b   1.000
_cell.length_c   1.000
_cell.angle_alpha   90.00
_cell.angle_beta   90.00
_cell.angle_gamma   90.00
#
_symmetry.space_group_name_H-M   'P 1'
#
loop_
_entity.id
_entity.type
_entity.pdbx_description
1 polymer ?
#
loop_
_entity_poly.entity_id
_entity_poly.type
_entity_poly.pdbx_seq_one_letter_code
_entity_poly.pdbx_strand_id
1 'polypeptide(L)'
;MTAVAFDTLKFARALRDRAHMSAEHAEGPSEVFAEAVQGGLPTRADLQSLEGSVKAELVAVRSEIAAFQAETRSEFAAVRADLAAFKTETRNEFAAVRSETEAEFAAVRQEMKTEFAAVRSEMAAFKSDTKNEFASVRSEMKLLEQRMTIKLGAMLVALGGILIAAIRYMPAR
;
A
#
# COMPACT_ATOMS: atom_id res chain seq x y z
N MET A 1 44.52 -22.45 52.59
CA MET A 1 45.27 -22.98 51.44
C MET A 1 45.88 -24.33 51.82
N THR A 2 45.27 -25.45 51.46
CA THR A 2 45.96 -26.74 51.50
C THR A 2 46.79 -26.85 50.22
N ALA A 3 47.94 -26.18 50.20
CA ALA A 3 48.96 -26.47 49.20
C ALA A 3 49.35 -27.94 49.37
N VAL A 4 49.50 -28.68 48.27
CA VAL A 4 50.10 -30.01 48.32
C VAL A 4 51.52 -29.80 48.81
N ALA A 5 51.80 -30.14 50.06
CA ALA A 5 53.13 -29.98 50.64
C ALA A 5 54.06 -30.98 49.95
N PHE A 6 54.86 -30.49 48.99
CA PHE A 6 55.93 -31.29 48.40
C PHE A 6 57.07 -31.36 49.41
N ASP A 7 57.35 -32.57 49.90
CA ASP A 7 58.43 -32.83 50.84
C ASP A 7 59.76 -32.96 50.07
N THR A 8 60.41 -31.82 49.83
CA THR A 8 61.68 -31.70 49.09
C THR A 8 62.76 -32.60 49.67
N LEU A 9 62.84 -32.72 51.01
CA LEU A 9 63.85 -33.52 51.69
C LEU A 9 63.61 -35.02 51.51
N LYS A 10 62.36 -35.47 51.60
CA LYS A 10 62.00 -36.87 51.34
C LYS A 10 62.22 -37.24 49.88
N PHE A 11 61.97 -36.32 48.95
CA PHE A 11 62.24 -36.52 47.53
C PHE A 11 63.74 -36.60 47.22
N ALA A 12 64.55 -35.68 47.74
CA ALA A 12 66.01 -35.71 47.60
C ALA A 12 66.62 -37.00 48.18
N ARG A 13 66.12 -37.46 49.34
CA ARG A 13 66.52 -38.76 49.94
C ARG A 13 66.14 -39.93 49.05
N ALA A 14 64.95 -39.92 48.44
CA ALA A 14 64.54 -40.97 47.51
C ALA A 14 65.41 -41.00 46.24
N LEU A 15 65.81 -39.85 45.70
CA LEU A 15 66.74 -39.77 44.56
C LEU A 15 68.12 -40.35 44.92
N ARG A 16 68.63 -40.05 46.11
CA ARG A 16 69.90 -40.61 46.59
C ARG A 16 69.81 -42.13 46.79
N ASP A 17 68.78 -42.58 47.50
CA ASP A 17 68.73 -43.97 47.98
C ASP A 17 68.22 -44.94 46.89
N ARG A 18 67.37 -44.48 45.94
CA ARG A 18 66.77 -45.32 44.89
C ARG A 18 67.31 -45.07 43.49
N ALA A 19 67.80 -43.86 43.20
CA ALA A 19 68.39 -43.53 41.90
C ALA A 19 69.93 -43.40 41.98
N HIS A 20 70.53 -43.71 43.14
CA HIS A 20 71.98 -43.69 43.38
C HIS A 20 72.68 -42.36 43.04
N MET A 21 71.95 -41.25 43.11
CA MET A 21 72.50 -39.91 42.89
C MET A 21 73.34 -39.47 44.09
N SER A 22 74.42 -38.71 43.87
CA SER A 22 75.14 -38.09 45.00
C SER A 22 74.26 -37.01 45.66
N ALA A 23 74.55 -36.67 46.92
CA ALA A 23 73.77 -35.68 47.68
C ALA A 23 73.65 -34.34 46.91
N GLU A 24 74.76 -33.85 46.37
CA GLU A 24 74.82 -32.60 45.59
C GLU A 24 73.98 -32.67 44.30
N HIS A 25 73.91 -33.83 43.65
CA HIS A 25 73.11 -34.01 42.42
C HIS A 25 71.62 -34.24 42.69
N ALA A 26 71.23 -34.67 43.89
CA ALA A 26 69.84 -34.91 44.26
C ALA A 26 69.11 -33.64 44.72
N GLU A 27 69.85 -32.65 45.26
CA GLU A 27 69.30 -31.40 45.77
C GLU A 27 68.75 -30.49 44.66
N GLY A 28 69.53 -30.23 43.61
CA GLY A 28 69.12 -29.35 42.52
C GLY A 28 67.78 -29.73 41.84
N PRO A 29 67.59 -30.98 41.40
CA PRO A 29 66.31 -31.43 40.83
C PRO A 29 65.15 -31.39 41.83
N SER A 30 65.41 -31.64 43.12
CA SER A 30 64.38 -31.59 44.16
C SER A 30 63.89 -30.17 44.41
N GLU A 31 64.79 -29.19 44.38
CA GLU A 31 64.50 -27.79 44.61
C GLU A 31 63.77 -27.17 43.41
N VAL A 32 64.26 -27.41 42.19
CA VAL A 32 63.59 -26.96 40.95
C VAL A 32 62.19 -27.56 40.82
N PHE A 33 62.01 -28.83 41.20
CA PHE A 33 60.68 -29.46 41.19
C PHE A 33 59.76 -28.88 42.27
N ALA A 34 60.28 -28.60 43.47
CA ALA A 34 59.50 -27.95 44.52
C ALA A 34 59.04 -26.55 44.10
N GLU A 35 59.92 -25.76 43.47
CA GLU A 35 59.61 -24.44 42.94
C GLU A 35 58.55 -24.50 41.83
N ALA A 36 58.70 -25.44 40.88
CA ALA A 36 57.74 -25.65 39.80
C ALA A 36 56.34 -26.04 40.31
N VAL A 37 56.27 -26.82 41.41
CA VAL A 37 55.01 -27.29 42.01
C VAL A 37 54.37 -26.23 42.92
N GLN A 38 55.16 -25.36 43.55
CA GLN A 38 54.64 -24.32 44.46
C GLN A 38 54.06 -23.10 43.73
N GLY A 39 54.56 -22.75 42.54
CA GLY A 39 54.18 -21.50 41.86
C GLY A 39 53.11 -21.61 40.75
N GLY A 40 52.86 -22.80 40.20
CA GLY A 40 52.12 -22.94 38.93
C GLY A 40 50.81 -23.74 38.96
N LEU A 41 50.45 -24.38 40.07
CA LEU A 41 49.29 -25.27 40.12
C LEU A 41 48.07 -24.56 40.72
N PRO A 42 46.91 -24.56 40.03
CA PRO A 42 45.65 -24.11 40.62
C PRO A 42 45.35 -24.87 41.91
N THR A 43 45.01 -24.14 42.96
CA THR A 43 44.63 -24.73 44.24
C THR A 43 43.21 -25.31 44.16
N ARG A 44 42.86 -26.15 45.14
CA ARG A 44 41.48 -26.63 45.29
C ARG A 44 40.46 -25.49 45.43
N ALA A 45 40.87 -24.37 46.05
CA ALA A 45 40.02 -23.19 46.18
C ALA A 45 39.80 -22.50 44.82
N ASP A 46 40.83 -22.41 43.98
CA ASP A 46 40.72 -21.84 42.63
C ASP A 46 39.78 -22.67 41.75
N LEU A 47 39.90 -24.00 41.82
CA LEU A 47 39.01 -24.91 41.10
C LEU A 47 37.56 -24.82 41.60
N GLN A 48 37.33 -24.70 42.90
CA GLN A 48 35.99 -24.51 43.47
C GLN A 48 35.38 -23.16 43.08
N SER A 49 36.20 -22.10 43.05
CA SER A 49 35.79 -20.78 42.57
C SER A 49 35.41 -20.82 41.09
N LEU A 50 36.24 -21.44 40.25
CA LEU A 50 35.98 -21.63 38.84
C LEU A 50 34.72 -22.47 38.60
N GLU A 51 34.54 -23.58 39.34
CA GLU A 51 33.33 -24.41 39.27
C GLU A 51 32.09 -23.59 39.63
N GLY A 52 32.17 -22.77 40.68
CA GLY A 52 31.09 -21.85 41.07
C GLY A 52 30.76 -20.84 39.98
N SER A 53 31.79 -20.20 39.40
CA SER A 53 31.62 -19.25 38.30
C SER A 53 30.99 -19.89 37.07
N VAL A 54 31.49 -21.06 36.64
CA VAL A 54 30.96 -21.78 35.47
C VAL A 54 29.52 -22.21 35.71
N LYS A 55 29.17 -22.67 36.91
CA LYS A 55 27.76 -22.99 37.25
C LYS A 55 26.88 -21.77 37.19
N ALA A 56 27.34 -20.63 37.72
CA ALA A 56 26.60 -19.37 37.67
C ALA A 56 26.36 -18.91 36.23
N GLU A 57 27.39 -18.94 35.38
CA GLU A 57 27.26 -18.60 33.95
C GLU A 57 26.33 -19.57 33.21
N LEU A 58 26.42 -20.87 33.48
CA LEU A 58 25.54 -21.86 32.86
C LEU A 58 24.06 -21.61 33.23
N VAL A 59 23.79 -21.23 34.49
CA VAL A 59 22.46 -20.82 34.93
C VAL A 59 22.00 -19.54 34.23
N ALA A 60 22.88 -18.54 34.11
CA ALA A 60 22.58 -17.29 33.41
C ALA A 60 22.24 -17.53 31.94
N VAL A 61 23.07 -18.27 31.20
CA VAL A 61 22.85 -18.62 29.79
C VAL A 61 21.54 -19.41 29.61
N ARG A 62 21.22 -20.34 30.52
CA ARG A 62 19.92 -21.05 30.46
C ARG A 62 18.74 -20.10 30.63
N SER A 63 18.87 -19.11 31.52
CA SER A 63 17.84 -18.10 31.72
C SER A 63 17.68 -17.21 30.49
N GLU A 64 18.77 -16.79 29.87
CA GLU A 64 18.76 -16.00 28.64
C GLU A 64 18.15 -16.77 27.46
N ILE A 65 18.50 -18.05 27.30
CA ILE A 65 17.91 -18.92 26.27
C ILE A 65 16.40 -19.05 26.51
N ALA A 66 15.95 -19.23 27.75
CA ALA A 66 14.52 -19.32 28.07
C ALA A 66 13.78 -18.01 27.76
N ALA A 67 14.39 -16.86 28.09
CA ALA A 67 13.85 -15.54 27.79
C ALA A 67 13.75 -15.32 26.26
N PHE A 68 14.82 -15.59 25.53
CA PHE A 68 14.84 -15.48 24.06
C PHE A 68 13.81 -16.40 23.39
N GLN A 69 13.65 -17.63 23.89
CA GLN A 69 12.62 -18.54 23.38
C GLN A 69 11.21 -18.02 23.64
N ALA A 70 10.95 -17.40 24.79
CA ALA A 70 9.66 -16.81 25.11
C ALA A 70 9.36 -15.60 24.23
N GLU A 71 10.34 -14.70 24.06
CA GLU A 71 10.25 -13.53 23.18
C GLU A 71 10.00 -13.95 21.74
N THR A 72 10.83 -14.86 21.20
CA THR A 72 10.68 -15.38 19.83
C THR A 72 9.29 -15.99 19.62
N ARG A 73 8.78 -16.79 20.57
CA ARG A 73 7.42 -17.35 20.46
C ARG A 73 6.35 -16.27 20.45
N SER A 74 6.51 -15.23 21.26
CA SER A 74 5.60 -14.08 21.31
C SER A 74 5.61 -13.32 19.98
N GLU A 75 6.78 -13.02 19.44
CA GLU A 75 6.92 -12.33 18.15
C GLU A 75 6.33 -13.16 17.00
N PHE A 76 6.61 -14.46 16.94
CA PHE A 76 6.00 -15.34 15.94
C PHE A 76 4.48 -15.41 16.07
N ALA A 77 3.93 -15.37 17.28
CA ALA A 77 2.49 -15.31 17.48
C ALA A 77 1.90 -13.98 16.99
N ALA A 78 2.59 -12.86 17.28
CA ALA A 78 2.20 -11.53 16.81
C ALA A 78 2.19 -11.45 15.28
N VAL A 79 3.28 -11.87 14.63
CA VAL A 79 3.39 -11.91 13.15
C VAL A 79 2.31 -12.77 12.52
N ARG A 80 1.96 -13.91 13.13
CA ARG A 80 0.84 -14.74 12.63
C ARG A 80 -0.51 -14.03 12.75
N ALA A 81 -0.73 -13.30 13.84
CA ALA A 81 -1.95 -12.52 14.03
C ALA A 81 -2.04 -11.39 13.00
N ASP A 82 -0.95 -10.64 12.80
CA ASP A 82 -0.87 -9.56 11.81
C ASP A 82 -1.10 -10.07 10.40
N LEU A 83 -0.50 -11.22 10.04
CA LEU A 83 -0.72 -11.84 8.73
C LEU A 83 -2.18 -12.26 8.52
N ALA A 84 -2.84 -12.78 9.56
CA ALA A 84 -4.25 -13.15 9.49
C ALA A 84 -5.17 -11.92 9.37
N ALA A 85 -4.85 -10.85 10.09
CA ALA A 85 -5.54 -9.56 9.99
C ALA A 85 -5.39 -8.97 8.58
N PHE A 86 -4.16 -8.85 8.09
CA PHE A 86 -3.84 -8.35 6.75
C PHE A 86 -4.58 -9.14 5.66
N LYS A 87 -4.55 -10.48 5.72
CA LYS A 87 -5.27 -11.32 4.75
C LYS A 87 -6.78 -11.05 4.75
N THR A 88 -7.36 -10.78 5.93
CA THR A 88 -8.79 -10.49 6.07
C THR A 88 -9.11 -9.10 5.52
N GLU A 89 -8.30 -8.11 5.86
CA GLU A 89 -8.40 -6.74 5.37
C GLU A 89 -8.32 -6.68 3.84
N THR A 90 -7.26 -7.25 3.24
CA THR A 90 -7.10 -7.28 1.78
C THR A 90 -8.27 -7.97 1.08
N ARG A 91 -8.81 -9.05 1.66
CA ARG A 91 -9.98 -9.73 1.09
C ARG A 91 -11.22 -8.83 1.12
N ASN A 92 -11.43 -8.11 2.21
CA ASN A 92 -12.57 -7.21 2.37
C ASN A 92 -12.44 -6.00 1.44
N GLU A 93 -11.26 -5.38 1.36
CA GLU A 93 -10.99 -4.27 0.45
C GLU A 93 -11.20 -4.67 -1.02
N PHE A 94 -10.70 -5.85 -1.42
CA PHE A 94 -10.90 -6.33 -2.78
C PHE A 94 -12.39 -6.59 -3.09
N ALA A 95 -13.15 -7.10 -2.12
CA ALA A 95 -14.58 -7.28 -2.26
C ALA A 95 -15.32 -5.92 -2.35
N ALA A 96 -14.89 -4.93 -1.55
CA ALA A 96 -15.45 -3.58 -1.57
C ALA A 96 -15.20 -2.90 -2.92
N VAL A 97 -13.95 -2.87 -3.41
CA VAL A 97 -13.60 -2.29 -4.72
C VAL A 97 -14.38 -2.96 -5.85
N ARG A 98 -14.53 -4.30 -5.80
CA ARG A 98 -15.34 -5.00 -6.80
C ARG A 98 -16.81 -4.57 -6.75
N SER A 99 -17.38 -4.44 -5.55
CA SER A 99 -18.77 -3.99 -5.39
C SER A 99 -18.95 -2.54 -5.86
N GLU A 100 -18.03 -1.65 -5.53
CA GLU A 100 -18.06 -0.25 -5.96
C GLU A 100 -17.95 -0.15 -7.48
N THR A 101 -17.01 -0.85 -8.10
CA THR A 101 -16.84 -0.84 -9.57
C THR A 101 -18.06 -1.41 -10.31
N GLU A 102 -18.68 -2.48 -9.79
CA GLU A 102 -19.93 -3.01 -10.35
C GLU A 102 -21.08 -1.98 -10.23
N ALA A 103 -21.19 -1.29 -9.08
CA ALA A 103 -22.20 -0.27 -8.84
C ALA A 103 -22.01 0.97 -9.72
N GLU A 104 -20.78 1.50 -9.80
CA GLU A 104 -20.44 2.65 -10.64
C GLU A 104 -20.68 2.36 -12.12
N PHE A 105 -20.29 1.17 -12.59
CA PHE A 105 -20.53 0.79 -13.98
C PHE A 105 -22.01 0.61 -14.31
N ALA A 106 -22.82 0.13 -13.35
CA ALA A 106 -24.26 0.09 -13.48
C ALA A 106 -24.87 1.50 -13.53
N ALA A 107 -24.39 2.42 -12.67
CA ALA A 107 -24.82 3.81 -12.63
C ALA A 107 -24.52 4.53 -13.96
N VAL A 108 -23.27 4.45 -14.45
CA VAL A 108 -22.86 5.05 -15.74
C VAL A 108 -23.71 4.51 -16.89
N ARG A 109 -23.98 3.20 -16.92
CA ARG A 109 -24.85 2.61 -17.97
C ARG A 109 -26.27 3.19 -17.92
N GLN A 110 -26.83 3.40 -16.74
CA GLN A 110 -28.17 3.99 -16.59
C GLN A 110 -28.20 5.47 -16.95
N GLU A 111 -27.18 6.22 -16.53
CA GLU A 111 -27.01 7.62 -16.89
C GLU A 111 -26.93 7.75 -18.42
N MET A 112 -26.03 7.00 -19.06
CA MET A 112 -25.92 7.00 -20.53
C MET A 112 -27.25 6.66 -21.21
N LYS A 113 -27.99 5.64 -20.73
CA LYS A 113 -29.29 5.29 -21.31
C LYS A 113 -30.30 6.43 -21.20
N THR A 114 -30.31 7.12 -20.05
CA THR A 114 -31.19 8.25 -19.76
C THR A 114 -30.83 9.44 -20.64
N GLU A 115 -29.56 9.82 -20.68
CA GLU A 115 -29.05 10.92 -21.50
C GLU A 115 -29.30 10.67 -23.00
N PHE A 116 -29.05 9.45 -23.50
CA PHE A 116 -29.38 9.11 -24.88
C PHE A 116 -30.88 9.19 -25.18
N ALA A 117 -31.74 8.86 -24.22
CA ALA A 117 -33.18 9.01 -24.39
C ALA A 117 -33.60 10.49 -24.42
N ALA A 118 -33.02 11.31 -23.53
CA ALA A 118 -33.22 12.75 -23.48
C ALA A 118 -32.82 13.40 -24.81
N VAL A 119 -31.60 13.14 -25.30
CA VAL A 119 -31.10 13.66 -26.58
C VAL A 119 -32.00 13.27 -27.76
N ARG A 120 -32.51 12.03 -27.79
CA ARG A 120 -33.46 11.62 -28.84
C ARG A 120 -34.77 12.40 -28.76
N SER A 121 -35.27 12.65 -27.55
CA SER A 121 -36.50 13.43 -27.33
C SER A 121 -36.30 14.88 -27.76
N GLU A 122 -35.19 15.50 -27.37
CA GLU A 122 -34.83 16.87 -27.76
C GLU A 122 -34.68 17.00 -29.28
N MET A 123 -34.03 16.02 -29.94
CA MET A 123 -33.90 16.01 -31.40
C MET A 123 -35.27 15.87 -32.10
N ALA A 124 -36.17 15.06 -31.55
CA ALA A 124 -37.52 14.91 -32.08
C ALA A 124 -38.34 16.20 -31.92
N ALA A 125 -38.25 16.86 -30.77
CA ALA A 125 -38.87 18.15 -30.51
C ALA A 125 -38.32 19.23 -31.46
N PHE A 126 -37.00 19.36 -31.56
CA PHE A 126 -36.34 20.30 -32.47
C PHE A 126 -36.79 20.11 -33.93
N LYS A 127 -36.90 18.85 -34.39
CA LYS A 127 -37.38 18.55 -35.75
C LYS A 127 -38.85 18.95 -35.94
N SER A 128 -39.69 18.75 -34.93
CA SER A 128 -41.09 19.15 -34.93
C SER A 128 -41.24 20.67 -34.99
N ASP A 129 -40.52 21.38 -34.12
CA ASP A 129 -40.54 22.84 -34.04
C ASP A 129 -40.06 23.45 -35.35
N THR A 130 -38.93 22.98 -35.88
CA THR A 130 -38.42 23.41 -37.19
C THR A 130 -39.47 23.21 -38.30
N LYS A 131 -40.15 22.05 -38.33
CA LYS A 131 -41.20 21.79 -39.33
C LYS A 131 -42.39 22.74 -39.18
N ASN A 132 -42.78 23.06 -37.94
CA ASN A 132 -43.87 23.99 -37.65
C ASN A 132 -43.50 25.41 -38.05
N GLU A 133 -42.27 25.86 -37.77
CA GLU A 133 -41.76 27.16 -38.19
C GLU A 133 -41.75 27.30 -39.71
N PHE A 134 -41.23 26.30 -40.45
CA PHE A 134 -41.29 26.31 -41.92
C PHE A 134 -42.72 26.36 -42.46
N ALA A 135 -43.67 25.66 -41.82
CA ALA A 135 -45.07 25.71 -42.20
C ALA A 135 -45.68 27.10 -41.97
N SER A 136 -45.34 27.75 -40.83
CA SER A 136 -45.75 29.13 -40.53
C SER A 136 -45.22 30.10 -41.57
N VAL A 137 -43.90 30.07 -41.83
CA VAL A 137 -43.26 30.94 -42.83
C VAL A 137 -43.91 30.77 -44.21
N ARG A 138 -44.19 29.52 -44.63
CA ARG A 138 -44.85 29.26 -45.91
C ARG A 138 -46.28 29.82 -45.96
N SER A 139 -47.01 29.75 -44.85
CA SER A 139 -48.35 30.34 -44.73
C SER A 139 -48.30 31.86 -44.82
N GLU A 140 -47.37 32.48 -44.09
CA GLU A 140 -47.13 33.93 -44.10
C GLU A 140 -46.75 34.43 -45.50
N MET A 141 -45.90 33.69 -46.23
CA MET A 141 -45.55 34.02 -47.62
C MET A 141 -46.77 33.97 -48.55
N LYS A 142 -47.62 32.93 -48.45
CA LYS A 142 -48.86 32.86 -49.25
C LYS A 142 -49.82 34.00 -48.94
N LEU A 143 -49.98 34.34 -47.66
CA LEU A 143 -50.81 35.48 -47.25
C LEU A 143 -50.24 36.81 -47.77
N LEU A 144 -48.91 36.96 -47.77
CA LEU A 144 -48.25 38.13 -48.32
C LEU A 144 -48.46 38.22 -49.85
N GLU A 145 -48.27 37.13 -50.58
CA GLU A 145 -48.56 37.04 -52.02
C GLU A 145 -50.02 37.42 -52.32
N GLN A 146 -50.99 36.84 -51.62
CA GLN A 146 -52.41 37.17 -51.78
C GLN A 146 -52.70 38.65 -51.51
N ARG A 147 -52.17 39.20 -50.41
CA ARG A 147 -52.33 40.62 -50.06
C ARG A 147 -51.74 41.53 -51.15
N MET A 148 -50.61 41.15 -51.73
CA MET A 148 -49.99 41.90 -52.83
C MET A 148 -50.82 41.80 -54.12
N THR A 149 -51.30 40.61 -54.49
CA THR A 149 -52.18 40.43 -55.65
C THR A 149 -53.47 41.23 -55.52
N ILE A 150 -54.11 41.22 -54.34
CA ILE A 150 -55.32 42.00 -54.07
C ILE A 150 -55.03 43.51 -54.18
N LYS A 151 -53.94 44.00 -53.56
CA LYS A 151 -53.57 45.43 -53.62
C LYS A 151 -53.26 45.88 -55.05
N LEU A 152 -52.49 45.10 -55.81
CA LEU A 152 -52.16 45.40 -57.21
C LEU A 152 -53.40 45.35 -58.10
N GLY A 153 -54.25 44.34 -57.94
CA GLY A 153 -55.52 44.23 -58.67
C GLY A 153 -56.45 45.42 -58.38
N ALA A 154 -56.60 45.80 -57.11
CA ALA A 154 -57.38 46.98 -56.72
C ALA A 154 -56.81 48.28 -57.32
N MET A 155 -55.48 48.44 -57.35
CA MET A 155 -54.82 49.60 -57.97
C MET A 155 -55.05 49.65 -59.48
N LEU A 156 -54.96 48.51 -60.19
CA LEU A 156 -55.23 48.44 -61.63
C LEU A 156 -56.69 48.76 -61.94
N VAL A 157 -57.64 48.26 -61.16
CA VAL A 157 -59.07 48.58 -61.32
C VAL A 157 -59.32 50.07 -61.08
N ALA A 158 -58.72 50.66 -60.03
CA ALA A 158 -58.83 52.08 -59.75
C ALA A 158 -58.23 52.94 -60.89
N LEU A 159 -57.03 52.61 -61.36
CA LEU A 159 -56.39 53.30 -62.50
C LEU A 159 -57.20 53.17 -63.79
N GLY A 160 -57.69 51.96 -64.10
CA GLY A 160 -58.55 51.72 -65.27
C GLY A 160 -59.84 52.52 -65.19
N GLY A 161 -60.48 52.59 -64.01
CA GLY A 161 -61.67 53.41 -63.78
C GLY A 161 -61.40 54.90 -64.01
N ILE A 162 -60.27 55.43 -63.54
CA ILE A 162 -59.85 56.81 -63.76
C ILE A 162 -59.62 57.08 -65.26
N LEU A 163 -58.93 56.20 -65.98
CA LEU A 163 -58.69 56.34 -67.42
C LEU A 163 -59.99 56.31 -68.24
N ILE A 164 -60.92 55.41 -67.93
CA ILE A 164 -62.23 55.33 -68.60
C ILE A 164 -63.03 56.62 -68.36
N ALA A 165 -63.05 57.10 -67.12
CA ALA A 165 -63.70 58.37 -66.78
C ALA A 165 -63.09 59.55 -67.56
N ALA A 166 -61.76 59.59 -67.69
CA ALA A 166 -61.06 60.61 -68.46
C ALA A 166 -61.41 60.57 -69.96
N ILE A 167 -61.46 59.40 -70.59
CA ILE A 167 -61.85 59.25 -72.01
C ILE A 167 -63.29 59.70 -72.22
N ARG A 168 -64.21 59.30 -71.33
CA ARG A 168 -65.64 59.68 -71.40
C ARG A 168 -65.85 61.19 -71.29
N TYR A 169 -65.00 61.88 -70.52
CA TYR A 169 -65.11 63.31 -70.22
C TYR A 169 -64.25 64.21 -71.12
N MET A 170 -63.45 63.63 -72.03
CA MET A 170 -62.77 64.42 -73.07
C MET A 170 -63.78 64.81 -74.16
N PRO A 171 -64.00 66.11 -74.42
CA PRO A 171 -64.86 66.54 -75.51
C PRO A 171 -64.24 66.13 -76.84
N ALA A 172 -65.02 65.46 -77.69
CA ALA A 172 -64.66 65.21 -79.08
C ALA A 172 -64.42 66.57 -79.75
N ARG A 173 -63.16 66.84 -80.11
CA ARG A 173 -62.80 67.95 -80.99
C ARG A 173 -62.89 67.49 -82.43
#